data_AF-A0A660TGW6-F1
#
_entry.id   AF-A0A660TGW6-F1
#
_cell.length_a   1.000
_cell.length_b   1.000
_cell.length_c   1.000
_cell.angle_alpha   90.00
_cell.angle_beta   90.00
_cell.angle_gamma   90.00
#
_symmetry.space_group_name_H-M   'P 1'
#
loop_
_entity.id
_entity.type
_entity.pdbx_description
1 polymer ?
#
loop_
_entity_poly.entity_id
_entity_poly.type
_entity_poly.pdbx_seq_one_letter_code
_entity_poly.pdbx_strand_id
1 'polypeptide(L)'
;MTSGALMSLFNRLGIEYLTTNRYSPLSLGHSDATRTLYYHRNRAEFDNLAAKYGGALRTGEGLPELEVRQLGGLLGYGLFSLNPLKPGELIGEYTGEVRRARPGRPLSGGGYTSDYSWGFPRVRTFGRELEIDAREAGGLLRFANHASTEPTAEPDHFPLNGEWHVVFIARRPIEAGGEVTVDYGDAYWNHSERELA
;
A
#
# COMPACT_ATOMS: atom_id res chain seq x y z
N MET A 1 -19.47 3.71 -4.45
CA MET A 1 -19.27 4.30 -5.79
C MET A 1 -18.10 5.27 -5.70
N THR A 2 -17.06 5.12 -6.51
CA THR A 2 -15.94 6.06 -6.54
C THR A 2 -16.40 7.40 -7.12
N SER A 3 -16.08 8.50 -6.43
CA SER A 3 -16.50 9.85 -6.86
C SER A 3 -15.93 10.19 -8.25
N GLY A 4 -16.71 10.84 -9.11
CA GLY A 4 -16.26 11.27 -10.44
C GLY A 4 -15.02 12.18 -10.40
N ALA A 5 -14.83 12.93 -9.31
CA ALA A 5 -13.63 13.73 -9.09
C ALA A 5 -12.37 12.88 -8.91
N LEU A 6 -12.48 11.73 -8.22
CA LEU A 6 -11.37 10.81 -8.00
C LEU A 6 -10.90 10.18 -9.31
N MET A 7 -11.83 9.67 -10.12
CA MET A 7 -11.49 9.10 -11.43
C MET A 7 -10.86 10.15 -12.35
N SER A 8 -11.36 11.39 -12.32
CA SER A 8 -10.77 12.51 -13.07
C SER A 8 -9.31 12.80 -12.66
N LEU A 9 -9.01 12.73 -11.36
CA LEU A 9 -7.63 12.89 -10.87
C LEU A 9 -6.71 11.78 -11.39
N PHE A 10 -7.11 10.51 -11.22
CA PHE A 10 -6.31 9.36 -11.69
C PHE A 10 -6.05 9.42 -13.19
N ASN A 11 -7.07 9.72 -14.00
CA ASN A 11 -6.93 9.90 -15.44
C ASN A 11 -5.96 11.03 -15.79
N ARG A 12 -6.03 12.17 -15.09
CA ARG A 12 -5.12 13.31 -15.31
C ARG A 12 -3.67 12.97 -15.00
N LEU A 13 -3.44 12.15 -13.98
CA LEU A 13 -2.12 11.69 -13.58
C LEU A 13 -1.61 10.52 -14.43
N GLY A 14 -2.44 9.96 -15.32
CA GLY A 14 -2.10 8.79 -16.13
C GLY A 14 -1.95 7.52 -15.30
N ILE A 15 -2.68 7.41 -14.18
CA ILE A 15 -2.65 6.27 -13.27
C ILE A 15 -3.96 5.50 -13.41
N GLU A 16 -3.88 4.19 -13.58
CA GLU A 16 -5.06 3.33 -13.53
C GLU A 16 -5.52 3.16 -12.07
N TYR A 17 -6.80 3.40 -11.80
CA TYR A 17 -7.35 3.22 -10.46
C TYR A 17 -7.64 1.74 -10.18
N LEU A 18 -7.02 1.19 -9.13
CA LEU A 18 -7.22 -0.19 -8.70
C LEU A 18 -7.94 -0.27 -7.35
N THR A 19 -9.02 -1.04 -7.31
CA THR A 19 -9.71 -1.42 -6.05
C THR A 19 -9.17 -2.69 -5.44
N THR A 20 -8.39 -3.47 -6.19
CA THR A 20 -7.75 -4.72 -5.76
C THR A 20 -6.38 -4.84 -6.40
N ASN A 21 -5.50 -5.66 -5.82
CA ASN A 21 -4.18 -5.94 -6.40
C ASN A 21 -4.29 -6.58 -7.78
N ARG A 22 -3.35 -6.24 -8.66
CA ARG A 22 -3.20 -6.87 -9.97
C ARG A 22 -1.90 -7.64 -10.03
N TYR A 23 -1.96 -8.96 -10.21
CA TYR A 23 -0.77 -9.79 -10.32
C TYR A 23 -0.20 -9.78 -11.76
N SER A 24 1.12 -9.58 -11.88
CA SER A 24 1.82 -9.42 -13.15
C SER A 24 3.17 -10.19 -13.18
N PRO A 25 3.26 -11.32 -13.91
CA PRO A 25 2.17 -11.96 -14.65
C PRO A 25 1.08 -12.49 -13.71
N LEU A 26 -0.14 -12.65 -14.24
CA LEU A 26 -1.32 -13.15 -13.49
C LEU A 26 -1.04 -14.48 -12.76
N SER A 27 -0.12 -15.30 -13.30
CA SER A 27 0.31 -16.55 -12.68
C SER A 27 1.03 -16.38 -11.34
N LEU A 28 1.54 -15.19 -10.99
CA LEU A 28 2.22 -14.97 -9.70
C LEU A 28 1.28 -15.11 -8.50
N GLY A 29 -0.03 -14.88 -8.66
CA GLY A 29 -1.03 -15.06 -7.62
C GLY A 29 -1.44 -16.52 -7.37
N HIS A 30 -0.91 -17.49 -8.14
CA HIS A 30 -1.40 -18.88 -8.09
C HIS A 30 -0.95 -19.69 -6.86
N SER A 31 -0.02 -19.20 -6.04
CA SER A 31 0.33 -19.87 -4.79
C SER A 31 -0.45 -19.27 -3.63
N ASP A 32 -1.41 -20.04 -3.11
CA ASP A 32 -2.13 -19.72 -1.88
C ASP A 32 -1.15 -19.33 -0.76
N ALA A 33 -1.24 -18.06 -0.34
CA ALA A 33 -0.39 -17.44 0.66
C ALA A 33 -0.38 -18.20 1.99
N THR A 34 -1.49 -18.87 2.34
CA THR A 34 -1.65 -19.65 3.57
C THR A 34 -0.87 -20.97 3.54
N ARG A 35 -0.27 -21.33 2.41
CA ARG A 35 0.59 -22.52 2.26
C ARG A 35 2.07 -22.20 2.35
N THR A 36 2.43 -20.94 2.52
CA THR A 36 3.83 -20.52 2.60
C THR A 36 4.40 -20.80 4.00
N LEU A 37 5.71 -21.09 4.06
CA LEU A 37 6.42 -21.20 5.35
C LEU A 37 6.34 -19.90 6.17
N TYR A 38 6.30 -18.75 5.48
CA TYR A 38 6.15 -17.45 6.11
C TYR A 38 4.80 -17.32 6.83
N TYR A 39 3.70 -17.73 6.19
CA TYR A 39 2.40 -17.81 6.88
C TYR A 39 2.44 -18.76 8.07
N HIS A 40 2.92 -19.99 7.89
CA HIS A 40 2.93 -20.98 8.98
C HIS A 40 3.73 -20.52 10.21
N ARG A 41 4.83 -19.78 10.01
CA ARG A 41 5.65 -19.24 11.11
C ARG A 41 4.98 -18.12 11.89
N ASN A 42 4.09 -17.34 11.26
CA ASN A 42 3.43 -16.19 11.88
C ASN A 42 1.90 -16.37 11.89
N ARG A 43 1.42 -17.62 11.86
CA ARG A 43 0.01 -17.95 11.65
C ARG A 43 -0.92 -17.24 12.63
N ALA A 44 -0.57 -17.24 13.92
CA ALA A 44 -1.42 -16.64 14.94
C ALA A 44 -1.62 -15.12 14.71
N GLU A 45 -0.57 -14.41 14.31
CA GLU A 45 -0.62 -12.99 13.99
C GLU A 45 -1.48 -12.74 12.75
N PHE A 46 -1.24 -13.48 11.67
CA PHE A 46 -2.01 -13.34 10.43
C PHE A 46 -3.48 -13.72 10.59
N ASP A 47 -3.78 -14.78 11.33
CA ASP A 47 -5.15 -15.18 11.61
C ASP A 47 -5.87 -14.11 12.45
N ASN A 48 -5.18 -13.47 13.39
CA ASN A 48 -5.72 -12.34 14.17
C ASN A 48 -5.97 -11.10 13.30
N LEU A 49 -5.02 -10.73 12.43
CA LEU A 49 -5.18 -9.60 11.50
C LEU A 49 -6.33 -9.86 10.51
N ALA A 50 -6.40 -11.05 9.92
CA ALA A 50 -7.47 -11.44 9.01
C ALA A 50 -8.84 -11.45 9.71
N ALA A 51 -8.91 -11.93 10.96
CA ALA A 51 -10.14 -11.89 11.75
C ALA A 51 -10.56 -10.44 12.08
N LYS A 52 -9.60 -9.58 12.41
CA LYS A 52 -9.85 -8.18 12.79
C LYS A 52 -10.26 -7.31 11.60
N TYR A 53 -9.59 -7.46 10.46
CA TYR A 53 -9.66 -6.52 9.34
C TYR A 53 -10.26 -7.09 8.06
N GLY A 54 -10.29 -8.42 7.90
CA GLY A 54 -10.72 -9.06 6.65
C GLY A 54 -12.18 -8.82 6.27
N GLY A 55 -13.06 -8.52 7.25
CA GLY A 55 -14.43 -8.07 6.97
C GLY A 55 -14.45 -6.75 6.22
N ALA A 56 -13.87 -5.71 6.82
CA ALA A 56 -13.78 -4.36 6.27
C ALA A 56 -13.03 -4.34 4.93
N LEU A 57 -11.97 -5.15 4.78
CA LEU A 57 -11.21 -5.23 3.53
C LEU A 57 -12.06 -5.80 2.36
N ARG A 58 -12.94 -6.77 2.62
CA ARG A 58 -13.80 -7.37 1.58
C ARG A 58 -14.98 -6.48 1.20
N THR A 59 -15.58 -5.80 2.17
CA THR A 59 -16.85 -5.08 1.96
C THR A 59 -16.65 -3.57 1.77
N GLY A 60 -15.50 -3.04 2.20
CA GLY A 60 -15.27 -1.61 2.37
C GLY A 60 -16.03 -1.00 3.55
N GLU A 61 -16.82 -1.79 4.28
CA GLU A 61 -17.63 -1.30 5.40
C GLU A 61 -16.73 -0.95 6.60
N GLY A 62 -16.95 0.23 7.17
CA GLY A 62 -16.18 0.73 8.31
C GLY A 62 -14.81 1.31 7.96
N LEU A 63 -14.42 1.34 6.67
CA LEU A 63 -13.26 2.10 6.23
C LEU A 63 -13.54 3.62 6.26
N PRO A 64 -12.56 4.47 6.59
CA PRO A 64 -12.72 5.91 6.53
C PRO A 64 -12.97 6.39 5.10
N GLU A 65 -13.70 7.49 4.98
CA GLU A 65 -13.69 8.27 3.76
C GLU A 65 -12.33 8.98 3.62
N LEU A 66 -11.71 8.85 2.45
CA LEU A 66 -10.40 9.40 2.17
C LEU A 66 -10.48 10.42 1.02
N GLU A 67 -9.66 11.45 1.12
CA GLU A 67 -9.56 12.52 0.13
C GLU A 67 -8.10 12.74 -0.30
N VAL A 68 -7.89 12.95 -1.60
CA VAL A 68 -6.58 13.38 -2.11
C VAL A 68 -6.59 14.89 -2.28
N ARG A 69 -5.66 15.58 -1.62
CA ARG A 69 -5.50 17.03 -1.72
C ARG A 69 -4.19 17.39 -2.41
N GLN A 70 -4.20 18.46 -3.19
CA GLN A 70 -2.98 19.03 -3.73
C GLN A 70 -2.28 19.86 -2.65
N LEU A 71 -1.04 19.53 -2.32
CA LEU A 71 -0.22 20.22 -1.31
C LEU A 71 0.76 21.20 -1.95
N GLY A 72 1.07 21.02 -3.24
CA GLY A 72 2.02 21.86 -3.97
C GLY A 72 3.48 21.59 -3.62
N GLY A 73 4.39 22.36 -4.22
CA GLY A 73 5.83 22.20 -4.01
C GLY A 73 6.35 20.80 -4.35
N LEU A 74 7.30 20.31 -3.56
CA LEU A 74 7.90 18.98 -3.70
C LEU A 74 6.99 17.83 -3.24
N LEU A 75 5.95 18.12 -2.45
CA LEU A 75 5.05 17.10 -1.90
C LEU A 75 3.99 16.66 -2.92
N GLY A 76 3.61 17.54 -3.85
CA GLY A 76 2.63 17.23 -4.88
C GLY A 76 1.22 17.03 -4.30
N TYR A 77 0.87 15.78 -3.99
CA TYR A 77 -0.44 15.38 -3.44
C TYR A 77 -0.27 14.72 -2.08
N GLY A 78 -1.31 14.78 -1.25
CA GLY A 78 -1.38 14.06 0.03
C GLY A 78 -2.72 13.37 0.23
N LEU A 79 -2.75 12.37 1.10
CA LEU A 79 -3.93 11.60 1.47
C LEU A 79 -4.46 12.06 2.83
N PHE A 80 -5.76 12.31 2.93
CA PHE A 80 -6.41 12.85 4.11
C PHE A 80 -7.60 12.00 4.52
N SER A 81 -7.74 11.71 5.81
CA SER A 81 -8.95 11.07 6.34
C SER A 81 -10.03 12.12 6.58
N LEU A 82 -11.26 11.88 6.12
CA LEU A 82 -12.40 12.76 6.40
C LEU A 82 -13.10 12.42 7.71
N ASN A 83 -12.82 11.24 8.27
CA ASN A 83 -13.31 10.80 9.57
C ASN A 83 -12.17 10.79 10.60
N PRO A 84 -12.46 11.03 11.90
CA PRO A 84 -11.47 10.79 12.93
C PRO A 84 -11.18 9.29 13.05
N LEU A 85 -9.92 8.94 13.25
CA LEU A 85 -9.46 7.55 13.43
C LEU A 85 -8.72 7.39 14.76
N LYS A 86 -8.94 6.26 15.40
CA LYS A 86 -8.25 5.80 16.60
C LYS A 86 -7.08 4.88 16.24
N PRO A 87 -6.07 4.75 17.12
CA PRO A 87 -5.01 3.76 16.95
C PRO A 87 -5.59 2.35 16.74
N GLY A 88 -5.07 1.63 15.75
CA GLY A 88 -5.48 0.27 15.40
C GLY A 88 -6.71 0.18 14.49
N GLU A 89 -7.22 1.29 13.96
CA GLU A 89 -8.27 1.29 12.93
C GLU A 89 -7.66 1.14 11.53
N LEU A 90 -8.35 0.37 10.68
CA LEU A 90 -7.94 0.11 9.31
C LEU A 90 -8.23 1.32 8.43
N ILE A 91 -7.22 1.80 7.70
CA ILE A 91 -7.37 2.91 6.75
C ILE A 91 -7.78 2.37 5.37
N GLY A 92 -7.14 1.28 4.94
CA GLY A 92 -7.45 0.63 3.67
C GLY A 92 -6.30 -0.24 3.16
N GLU A 93 -6.47 -0.74 1.94
CA GLU A 93 -5.44 -1.52 1.23
C GLU A 93 -4.55 -0.63 0.37
N TYR A 94 -3.24 -0.86 0.44
CA TYR A 94 -2.29 -0.31 -0.52
C TYR A 94 -2.36 -1.17 -1.79
N THR A 95 -3.19 -0.79 -2.74
CA THR A 95 -3.35 -1.54 -3.99
C THR A 95 -2.38 -1.10 -5.08
N GLY A 96 -1.95 -2.06 -5.89
CA GLY A 96 -1.00 -1.85 -6.97
C GLY A 96 -0.77 -3.09 -7.82
N GLU A 97 0.24 -3.01 -8.68
CA GLU A 97 0.70 -4.15 -9.46
C GLU A 97 1.65 -5.02 -8.64
N VAL A 98 1.22 -6.24 -8.31
CA VAL A 98 2.04 -7.24 -7.64
C VAL A 98 2.88 -7.97 -8.67
N ARG A 99 4.21 -7.79 -8.60
CA ARG A 99 5.16 -8.33 -9.56
C ARG A 99 6.43 -8.79 -8.87
N ARG A 100 7.32 -9.43 -9.62
CA ARG A 100 8.68 -9.70 -9.11
C ARG A 100 9.39 -8.38 -8.84
N ALA A 101 10.03 -8.29 -7.67
CA ALA A 101 10.79 -7.12 -7.27
C ALA A 101 11.84 -6.75 -8.32
N ARG A 102 12.00 -5.45 -8.55
CA ARG A 102 12.97 -4.91 -9.52
C ARG A 102 13.82 -3.82 -8.88
N PRO A 103 15.08 -3.67 -9.29
CA PRO A 103 15.88 -2.54 -8.87
C PRO A 103 15.25 -1.22 -9.28
N GLY A 104 15.16 -0.30 -8.32
CA GLY A 104 14.76 1.08 -8.53
C GLY A 104 15.74 1.78 -9.46
N ARG A 105 15.25 2.33 -10.57
CA ARG A 105 16.06 3.09 -11.54
C ARG A 105 15.70 4.58 -11.49
N PRO A 106 16.69 5.49 -11.59
CA PRO A 106 16.42 6.92 -11.69
C PRO A 106 15.56 7.25 -12.90
N LEU A 107 14.73 8.29 -12.76
CA LEU A 107 13.85 8.81 -13.81
C LEU A 107 14.35 10.15 -14.32
N SER A 108 14.10 10.43 -15.61
CA SER A 108 14.51 11.70 -16.24
C SER A 108 13.89 12.93 -15.61
N GLY A 109 12.72 12.80 -14.96
CA GLY A 109 12.01 13.87 -14.27
C GLY A 109 12.30 13.96 -12.77
N GLY A 110 13.28 13.21 -12.26
CA GLY A 110 13.49 13.02 -10.83
C GLY A 110 12.67 11.87 -10.26
N GLY A 111 13.11 11.34 -9.12
CA GLY A 111 12.55 10.13 -8.51
C GLY A 111 13.09 8.84 -9.14
N TYR A 112 12.50 7.71 -8.72
CA TYR A 112 12.89 6.38 -9.14
C TYR A 112 11.69 5.51 -9.49
N THR A 113 11.94 4.45 -10.27
CA THR A 113 10.90 3.47 -10.61
C THR A 113 10.28 2.76 -9.41
N SER A 114 10.92 2.80 -8.25
CA SER A 114 10.49 2.15 -7.01
C SER A 114 9.82 3.10 -6.01
N ASP A 115 9.56 4.38 -6.36
CA ASP A 115 9.01 5.36 -5.41
C ASP A 115 7.62 5.01 -4.86
N TYR A 116 6.90 4.12 -5.54
CA TYR A 116 5.57 3.63 -5.13
C TYR A 116 5.57 2.11 -4.88
N SER A 117 6.75 1.55 -4.62
CA SER A 117 6.92 0.12 -4.42
C SER A 117 7.05 -0.21 -2.93
N TRP A 118 6.22 -1.13 -2.45
CA TRP A 118 6.40 -1.76 -1.15
C TRP A 118 6.86 -3.20 -1.33
N GLY A 119 7.65 -3.67 -0.37
CA GLY A 119 7.89 -5.09 -0.20
C GLY A 119 6.57 -5.81 -0.07
N PHE A 120 6.28 -6.71 -0.99
CA PHE A 120 5.20 -7.66 -0.80
C PHE A 120 5.76 -8.75 0.13
N PRO A 121 5.00 -9.27 1.11
CA PRO A 121 5.55 -10.10 2.19
C PRO A 121 6.46 -11.19 1.66
N ARG A 122 7.54 -11.56 2.40
CA ARG A 122 8.71 -12.39 2.00
C ARG A 122 8.38 -13.72 1.31
N VAL A 123 7.75 -13.63 0.15
CA VAL A 123 7.30 -14.69 -0.72
C VAL A 123 8.22 -14.60 -1.91
N ARG A 124 9.02 -15.65 -2.06
CA ARG A 124 9.91 -15.78 -3.20
C ARG A 124 9.18 -16.54 -4.29
N THR A 125 9.02 -15.92 -5.44
CA THR A 125 8.46 -16.57 -6.62
C THR A 125 9.57 -16.70 -7.66
N PHE A 126 9.92 -17.95 -8.00
CA PHE A 126 11.09 -18.27 -8.84
C PHE A 126 12.39 -17.65 -8.31
N GLY A 127 12.59 -17.66 -6.99
CA GLY A 127 13.81 -17.19 -6.34
C GLY A 127 13.95 -15.67 -6.20
N ARG A 128 12.94 -14.88 -6.56
CA ARG A 128 12.91 -13.42 -6.34
C ARG A 128 11.77 -13.02 -5.42
N GLU A 129 11.99 -11.99 -4.62
CA GLU A 129 10.94 -11.36 -3.83
C GLU A 129 9.86 -10.75 -4.72
N LEU A 130 8.68 -10.53 -4.15
CA LEU A 130 7.59 -9.82 -4.79
C LEU A 130 7.53 -8.39 -4.25
N GLU A 131 7.09 -7.48 -5.10
CA GLU A 131 6.78 -6.09 -4.73
C GLU A 131 5.36 -5.77 -5.18
N ILE A 132 4.74 -4.82 -4.49
CA ILE A 132 3.53 -4.15 -4.97
C ILE A 132 3.90 -2.74 -5.40
N ASP A 133 3.71 -2.43 -6.69
CA ASP A 133 4.04 -1.13 -7.27
C ASP A 133 2.76 -0.38 -7.65
N ALA A 134 2.50 0.75 -6.98
CA ALA A 134 1.35 1.61 -7.24
C ALA A 134 1.65 2.78 -8.19
N ARG A 135 2.78 2.75 -8.90
CA ARG A 135 3.22 3.87 -9.74
C ARG A 135 2.28 4.14 -10.90
N GLU A 136 2.01 3.13 -11.72
CA GLU A 136 1.20 3.23 -12.95
C GLU A 136 -0.24 2.76 -12.74
N ALA A 137 -0.48 1.90 -11.76
CA ALA A 137 -1.81 1.43 -11.39
C ALA A 137 -1.88 1.21 -9.88
N GLY A 138 -2.88 1.76 -9.20
CA GLY A 138 -3.00 1.64 -7.75
C GLY A 138 -4.20 2.37 -7.16
N GLY A 139 -4.29 2.33 -5.83
CA GLY A 139 -5.39 2.92 -5.06
C GLY A 139 -5.07 4.27 -4.44
N LEU A 140 -5.95 4.75 -3.56
CA LEU A 140 -5.80 6.02 -2.84
C LEU A 140 -4.57 6.08 -1.94
N LEU A 141 -4.18 4.95 -1.34
CA LEU A 141 -3.09 4.89 -0.35
C LEU A 141 -1.72 5.22 -0.95
N ARG A 142 -1.57 5.22 -2.28
CA ARG A 142 -0.36 5.69 -2.99
C ARG A 142 -0.03 7.17 -2.73
N PHE A 143 -0.99 7.96 -2.26
CA PHE A 143 -0.82 9.39 -1.95
C PHE A 143 -0.45 9.66 -0.49
N ALA A 144 -0.26 8.63 0.34
CA ALA A 144 0.24 8.82 1.70
C ALA A 144 1.70 9.26 1.65
N ASN A 145 2.00 10.42 2.22
CA ASN A 145 3.35 10.98 2.22
C ASN A 145 4.23 10.38 3.31
N HIS A 146 5.54 10.56 3.14
CA HIS A 146 6.51 10.17 4.14
C HIS A 146 6.40 11.02 5.42
N ALA A 147 6.49 10.38 6.57
CA ALA A 147 6.88 11.04 7.82
C ALA A 147 7.91 10.17 8.57
N SER A 148 9.11 10.71 8.78
CA SER A 148 10.18 10.05 9.55
C SER A 148 9.94 10.08 11.07
N THR A 149 9.15 11.06 11.52
CA THR A 149 8.86 11.29 12.94
C THR A 149 7.35 11.20 13.14
N GLU A 150 6.93 10.26 13.97
CA GLU A 150 5.52 10.05 14.33
C GLU A 150 4.57 9.95 13.12
N PRO A 151 4.79 9.00 12.18
CA PRO A 151 3.84 8.75 11.09
C PRO A 151 2.45 8.45 11.65
N THR A 152 1.40 8.90 10.95
CA THR A 152 0.03 8.68 11.42
C THR A 152 -0.45 7.24 11.20
N ALA A 153 0.13 6.55 10.22
CA ALA A 153 -0.18 5.19 9.88
C ALA A 153 1.09 4.31 9.80
N GLU A 154 0.88 3.00 9.91
CA GLU A 154 1.90 1.99 9.68
C GLU A 154 1.40 0.95 8.67
N PRO A 155 2.27 0.51 7.74
CA PRO A 155 1.95 -0.62 6.87
C PRO A 155 2.00 -1.93 7.65
N ASP A 156 1.05 -2.81 7.35
CA ASP A 156 0.99 -4.19 7.84
C ASP A 156 0.50 -5.10 6.71
N HIS A 157 0.55 -6.41 6.88
CA HIS A 157 0.12 -7.36 5.86
C HIS A 157 -0.41 -8.66 6.45
N PHE A 158 -1.39 -9.23 5.77
CA PHE A 158 -1.91 -10.54 6.12
C PHE A 158 -2.52 -11.22 4.88
N PRO A 159 -2.62 -12.56 4.86
CA PRO A 159 -3.31 -13.25 3.80
C PRO A 159 -4.81 -13.25 4.03
N LEU A 160 -5.58 -13.02 2.98
CA LEU A 160 -7.03 -13.14 2.95
C LEU A 160 -7.43 -13.83 1.64
N ASN A 161 -8.31 -14.81 1.70
CA ASN A 161 -8.72 -15.60 0.53
C ASN A 161 -7.54 -16.21 -0.27
N GLY A 162 -6.42 -16.49 0.41
CA GLY A 162 -5.22 -17.07 -0.22
C GLY A 162 -4.30 -16.05 -0.89
N GLU A 163 -4.58 -14.76 -0.83
CA GLU A 163 -3.75 -13.68 -1.38
C GLU A 163 -3.20 -12.80 -0.26
N TRP A 164 -2.00 -12.25 -0.43
CA TRP A 164 -1.45 -11.27 0.51
C TRP A 164 -2.05 -9.89 0.25
N HIS A 165 -2.39 -9.19 1.32
CA HIS A 165 -2.85 -7.81 1.28
C HIS A 165 -1.92 -6.96 2.12
N VAL A 166 -1.47 -5.83 1.57
CA VAL A 166 -0.75 -4.79 2.31
C VAL A 166 -1.75 -3.72 2.70
N VAL A 167 -1.85 -3.41 3.98
CA VAL A 167 -2.84 -2.47 4.52
C VAL A 167 -2.16 -1.37 5.31
N PHE A 168 -2.79 -0.21 5.40
CA PHE A 168 -2.37 0.83 6.34
C PHE A 168 -3.30 0.85 7.54
N ILE A 169 -2.71 0.89 8.73
CA ILE A 169 -3.40 0.92 10.02
C ILE A 169 -3.02 2.22 10.72
N ALA A 170 -4.00 2.90 11.32
CA ALA A 170 -3.73 4.11 12.10
C ALA A 170 -2.86 3.75 13.32
N ARG A 171 -1.69 4.37 13.44
CA ARG A 171 -0.75 4.14 14.56
C ARG A 171 -1.03 5.05 15.75
N ARG A 172 -1.62 6.21 15.48
CA ARG A 172 -2.01 7.23 16.46
C ARG A 172 -3.36 7.85 16.07
N PRO A 173 -3.99 8.67 16.93
CA PRO A 173 -5.20 9.38 16.54
C PRO A 173 -4.96 10.24 15.28
N ILE A 174 -5.89 10.18 14.35
CA ILE A 174 -5.94 11.05 13.16
C ILE A 174 -7.25 11.82 13.26
N GLU A 175 -7.17 13.15 13.36
CA GLU A 175 -8.38 13.99 13.37
C GLU A 175 -9.04 14.01 11.98
N ALA A 176 -10.33 14.35 11.94
CA ALA A 176 -11.00 14.60 10.66
C ALA A 176 -10.28 15.71 9.88
N GLY A 177 -9.94 15.43 8.63
CA GLY A 177 -9.13 16.28 7.77
C GLY A 177 -7.62 16.17 7.99
N GLY A 178 -7.15 15.26 8.85
CA GLY A 178 -5.72 14.98 9.10
C GLY A 178 -5.07 14.15 7.99
N GLU A 179 -3.77 14.38 7.77
CA GLU A 179 -3.00 13.67 6.73
C GLU A 179 -2.64 12.24 7.18
N VAL A 180 -2.79 11.29 6.26
CA VAL A 180 -2.28 9.93 6.38
C VAL A 180 -0.83 9.92 5.88
N THR A 181 0.10 9.68 6.79
CA THR A 181 1.53 9.59 6.53
C THR A 181 2.06 8.26 7.03
N VAL A 182 3.09 7.76 6.36
CA VAL A 182 3.75 6.49 6.66
C VAL A 182 5.26 6.67 6.64
N ASP A 183 6.00 5.83 7.34
CA ASP A 183 7.44 5.76 7.17
C ASP A 183 7.76 4.92 5.92
N TYR A 184 8.49 5.49 4.95
CA TYR A 184 8.84 4.81 3.70
C TYR A 184 9.97 3.79 3.88
N GLY A 185 10.66 3.82 5.03
CA GLY A 185 11.78 2.96 5.34
C GLY A 185 13.09 3.39 4.65
N ASP A 186 14.20 2.90 5.20
CA ASP A 186 15.55 3.33 4.82
C ASP A 186 15.90 3.05 3.34
N ALA A 187 15.40 1.93 2.79
CA ALA A 187 15.64 1.55 1.39
C ALA A 187 15.09 2.59 0.39
N TYR A 188 14.07 3.35 0.79
CA TYR A 188 13.56 4.45 -0.04
C TYR A 188 14.61 5.56 -0.20
N TRP A 189 15.37 5.86 0.85
CA TRP A 189 16.34 6.96 0.88
C TRP A 189 17.74 6.54 0.41
N ASN A 190 18.00 5.24 0.30
CA ASN A 190 19.29 4.70 -0.11
C ASN A 190 19.40 4.56 -1.64
N HIS A 191 19.93 5.60 -2.30
CA HIS A 191 20.09 5.66 -3.76
C HIS A 191 20.92 4.53 -4.39
N SER A 192 21.81 3.88 -3.64
CA SER A 192 22.64 2.76 -4.11
C SER A 192 21.98 1.38 -3.96
N GLU A 193 20.98 1.27 -3.10
CA GLU A 193 20.38 -0.02 -2.69
C GLU A 193 18.85 0.04 -2.73
N ARG A 194 18.26 0.71 -3.74
CA ARG A 194 16.81 0.70 -3.99
C ARG A 194 16.34 -0.64 -4.57
N GLU A 195 16.71 -1.72 -3.91
CA GLU A 195 16.30 -3.09 -4.19
C GLU A 195 15.66 -3.67 -2.93
N LEU A 196 14.55 -4.39 -3.09
CA LEU A 196 13.99 -5.22 -2.03
C LEU A 196 14.86 -6.49 -1.97
N ALA A 197 15.50 -6.72 -0.82
CA ALA A 197 16.54 -7.74 -0.61
C ALA A 197 16.02 -9.09 -0.08
#